data_AF-A0A7J5GPR8-F1
#
_entry.id   AF-A0A7J5GPR8-F1
#
_cell.length_a   1.000
_cell.length_b   1.000
_cell.length_c   1.000
_cell.angle_alpha   90.00
_cell.angle_beta   90.00
_cell.angle_gamma   90.00
#
_symmetry.space_group_name_H-M   'P 1'
#
loop_
_entity.id
_entity.type
_entity.pdbx_description
1 polymer ?
#
loop_
_entity_poly.entity_id
_entity_poly.type
_entity_poly.pdbx_seq_one_letter_code
_entity_poly.pdbx_strand_id
1 'polypeptide(L)'
;LSYCKKRKRKASRTRMLKRRMISLLEKLIIQRDDIHREHGSSLRYTQDYQKRLSIIRKVLVQEKKLFEGQKVSDRIVSIDRHYVRPIVRGKEVKSVEFGAKVNNIQIDGISFIEHVSFKAFNEGIRLKDCIRMHQKLMNVRVRCVAADSIYANNANRKFCTRYGISTSFVRKGRAAKDEAVRKVLRSELSRERATRLEGSFGTQKQHYSLSKVKARNRKTEILWIFFGIHTANAILMIDKIKNRQKKAA
;
A
#
# COMPACT_ATOMS: atom_id res chain seq x y z
N LEU A 1 -12.90 -27.25 -16.81
CA LEU A 1 -13.99 -26.38 -17.33
C LEU A 1 -13.71 -25.93 -18.77
N SER A 2 -14.48 -26.44 -19.75
CA SER A 2 -14.41 -26.07 -21.19
C SER A 2 -14.46 -24.55 -21.46
N TYR A 3 -15.13 -23.78 -20.59
CA TYR A 3 -15.19 -22.32 -20.69
C TYR A 3 -13.81 -21.63 -20.63
N CYS A 4 -12.87 -22.12 -19.82
CA CYS A 4 -11.54 -21.53 -19.70
C CYS A 4 -10.72 -21.63 -21.00
N LYS A 5 -10.97 -22.69 -21.79
CA LYS A 5 -10.31 -22.98 -23.06
C LYS A 5 -10.85 -22.16 -24.25
N LYS A 6 -11.93 -21.38 -24.07
CA LYS A 6 -12.48 -20.56 -25.16
C LYS A 6 -11.65 -19.30 -25.41
N ARG A 7 -11.32 -19.07 -26.70
CA ARG A 7 -10.57 -17.88 -27.18
C ARG A 7 -11.28 -16.55 -26.89
N LYS A 8 -12.61 -16.49 -27.07
CA LYS A 8 -13.43 -15.31 -26.72
C LYS A 8 -14.47 -15.67 -25.66
N ARG A 9 -14.56 -14.86 -24.60
CA ARG A 9 -15.47 -15.05 -23.48
C ARG A 9 -16.61 -14.03 -23.54
N LYS A 10 -17.80 -14.47 -23.97
CA LYS A 10 -19.00 -13.62 -24.01
C LYS A 10 -19.45 -13.25 -22.59
N ALA A 11 -19.78 -11.97 -22.37
CA ALA A 11 -20.19 -11.43 -21.07
C ALA A 11 -21.41 -12.16 -20.47
N SER A 12 -22.42 -12.48 -21.29
CA SER A 12 -23.61 -13.23 -20.88
C SER A 12 -23.26 -14.60 -20.29
N ARG A 13 -22.36 -15.34 -20.95
CA ARG A 13 -21.89 -16.64 -20.48
C ARG A 13 -21.07 -16.54 -19.20
N THR A 14 -20.24 -15.49 -19.08
CA THR A 14 -19.52 -15.19 -17.84
C THR A 14 -20.49 -14.95 -16.68
N ARG A 15 -21.53 -14.15 -16.92
CA ARG A 15 -22.56 -13.84 -15.91
C ARG A 15 -23.33 -15.09 -15.49
N MET A 16 -23.74 -15.93 -16.45
CA MET A 16 -24.38 -17.22 -16.17
C MET A 16 -23.52 -18.13 -15.28
N LEU A 17 -22.23 -18.28 -15.61
CA LEU A 17 -21.32 -19.10 -14.82
C LEU A 17 -21.11 -18.53 -13.41
N LYS A 18 -20.93 -17.22 -13.27
CA LYS A 18 -20.82 -16.57 -11.95
C LYS A 18 -22.05 -16.85 -11.09
N ARG A 19 -23.26 -16.69 -11.64
CA ARG A 19 -24.52 -17.02 -10.94
C ARG A 19 -24.50 -18.47 -10.44
N ARG A 20 -24.18 -19.44 -11.31
CA ARG A 20 -24.11 -20.86 -10.96
C ARG A 20 -23.09 -21.15 -9.85
N MET A 21 -21.91 -20.54 -9.91
CA MET A 21 -20.87 -20.71 -8.89
C MET A 21 -21.27 -20.12 -7.54
N ILE A 22 -21.92 -18.95 -7.52
CA ILE A 22 -22.45 -18.34 -6.29
C ILE A 22 -23.52 -19.25 -5.67
N SER A 23 -24.48 -19.72 -6.47
CA SER A 23 -25.54 -20.62 -5.99
C SER A 23 -24.99 -21.97 -5.51
N LEU A 24 -23.96 -22.51 -6.17
CA LEU A 24 -23.31 -23.75 -5.72
C LEU A 24 -22.62 -23.55 -4.36
N LEU A 25 -21.86 -22.46 -4.21
CA LEU A 25 -21.20 -22.14 -2.95
C LEU A 25 -22.22 -22.00 -1.81
N GLU A 26 -23.33 -21.31 -2.07
CA GLU A 26 -24.42 -21.17 -1.11
C GLU A 26 -25.01 -22.53 -0.69
N LYS A 27 -25.34 -23.40 -1.66
CA LYS A 27 -25.85 -24.75 -1.37
C LYS A 27 -24.88 -25.57 -0.52
N LEU A 28 -23.59 -25.52 -0.83
CA LEU A 28 -22.56 -26.24 -0.07
C LEU A 28 -22.44 -25.73 1.38
N ILE A 29 -22.59 -24.41 1.61
CA ILE A 29 -22.60 -23.85 2.96
C ILE A 29 -23.83 -24.32 3.73
N ILE A 30 -25.02 -24.32 3.11
CA ILE A 30 -26.26 -24.79 3.73
C ILE A 30 -26.13 -26.26 4.14
N GLN A 31 -25.75 -27.14 3.21
CA GLN A 31 -25.57 -28.57 3.50
C GLN A 31 -24.57 -28.83 4.63
N ARG A 32 -23.46 -28.09 4.64
CA ARG A 32 -22.47 -28.18 5.72
C ARG A 32 -23.06 -27.72 7.06
N ASP A 33 -23.90 -26.69 7.06
CA ASP A 33 -24.52 -26.15 8.27
C ASP A 33 -25.60 -27.08 8.82
N ASP A 34 -26.32 -27.79 7.96
CA ASP A 34 -27.25 -28.85 8.36
C ASP A 34 -26.50 -30.04 9.01
N ILE A 35 -25.42 -30.53 8.38
CA ILE A 35 -24.55 -31.56 8.98
C ILE A 35 -24.00 -31.11 10.34
N HIS A 36 -23.60 -29.84 10.45
CA HIS A 36 -23.11 -29.30 11.72
C HIS A 36 -24.22 -29.18 12.78
N ARG A 37 -25.47 -28.94 12.39
CA ARG A 37 -26.62 -28.92 13.31
C ARG A 37 -26.91 -30.32 13.86
N GLU A 38 -26.81 -31.34 13.02
CA GLU A 38 -27.10 -32.74 13.38
C GLU A 38 -25.95 -33.39 14.18
N HIS A 39 -24.70 -33.15 13.78
CA HIS A 39 -23.52 -33.85 14.32
C HIS A 39 -22.50 -32.93 15.00
N GLY A 40 -22.87 -31.67 15.30
CA GLY A 40 -21.94 -30.65 15.77
C GLY A 40 -21.18 -30.99 17.05
N SER A 41 -21.78 -31.75 17.95
CA SER A 41 -21.16 -32.23 19.19
C SER A 41 -20.01 -33.23 18.95
N SER A 42 -20.12 -34.02 17.89
CA SER A 42 -19.10 -35.03 17.51
C SER A 42 -18.01 -34.46 16.59
N LEU A 43 -18.23 -33.29 15.99
CA LEU A 43 -17.31 -32.67 15.04
C LEU A 43 -16.40 -31.65 15.71
N ARG A 44 -15.09 -31.96 15.75
CA ARG A 44 -14.07 -31.00 16.18
C ARG A 44 -13.51 -30.23 14.99
N TYR A 45 -13.67 -28.92 14.99
CA TYR A 45 -13.04 -28.05 13.99
C TYR A 45 -11.82 -27.34 14.56
N THR A 46 -10.78 -27.21 13.74
CA THR A 46 -9.65 -26.35 14.07
C THR A 46 -10.08 -24.88 14.01
N GLN A 47 -9.38 -24.03 14.77
CA GLN A 47 -9.62 -22.59 14.74
C GLN A 47 -9.42 -22.00 13.33
N ASP A 48 -8.45 -22.51 12.57
CA ASP A 48 -8.21 -22.08 11.20
C ASP A 48 -9.37 -22.43 10.26
N TYR A 49 -9.95 -23.64 10.40
CA TYR A 49 -11.13 -24.03 9.65
C TYR A 49 -12.30 -23.07 9.92
N GLN A 50 -12.61 -22.79 11.19
CA GLN A 50 -13.71 -21.89 11.56
C GLN A 50 -13.49 -20.48 10.99
N LYS A 51 -12.25 -19.98 11.06
CA LYS A 51 -11.86 -18.70 10.50
C LYS A 51 -12.01 -18.67 8.98
N ARG A 52 -11.54 -19.70 8.27
CA ARG A 52 -11.65 -19.84 6.82
C ARG A 52 -13.12 -19.90 6.39
N LEU A 53 -13.96 -20.64 7.11
CA LEU A 53 -15.40 -20.72 6.85
C LEU A 53 -16.09 -19.35 7.04
N SER A 54 -15.74 -18.61 8.10
CA SER A 54 -16.24 -17.24 8.32
C SER A 54 -15.86 -16.31 7.17
N ILE A 55 -14.62 -16.42 6.66
CA ILE A 55 -14.16 -15.66 5.48
C ILE A 55 -14.96 -16.06 4.24
N ILE A 56 -15.15 -17.35 3.97
CA ILE A 56 -15.91 -17.85 2.82
C ILE A 56 -17.35 -17.32 2.83
N ARG A 57 -18.02 -17.35 3.99
CA ARG A 57 -19.37 -16.77 4.15
C ARG A 57 -19.38 -15.27 3.82
N LYS A 58 -18.38 -14.50 4.29
CA LYS A 58 -18.23 -13.08 3.93
C LYS A 58 -18.04 -12.89 2.43
N VAL A 59 -17.22 -13.71 1.78
CA VAL A 59 -17.02 -13.67 0.32
C VAL A 59 -18.33 -13.95 -0.41
N LEU A 60 -19.12 -14.94 0.02
CA LEU A 60 -20.42 -15.23 -0.60
C LEU A 60 -21.34 -14.00 -0.58
N VAL A 61 -21.45 -13.33 0.57
CA VAL A 61 -22.24 -12.09 0.70
C VAL A 61 -21.71 -10.99 -0.22
N GLN A 62 -20.39 -10.82 -0.30
CA GLN A 62 -19.78 -9.81 -1.16
C GLN A 62 -20.00 -10.10 -2.66
N GLU A 63 -19.89 -11.36 -3.07
CA GLU A 63 -20.10 -11.78 -4.47
C GLU A 63 -21.57 -11.66 -4.90
N LYS A 64 -22.54 -11.93 -4.00
CA LYS A 64 -23.96 -11.67 -4.26
C LYS A 64 -24.23 -10.18 -4.52
N LYS A 65 -23.76 -9.31 -3.61
CA LYS A 65 -23.86 -7.85 -3.77
C LYS A 65 -23.21 -7.36 -5.07
N LEU A 66 -22.04 -7.91 -5.41
CA LEU A 66 -21.33 -7.56 -6.63
C LEU A 66 -22.09 -8.04 -7.89
N PHE A 67 -22.72 -9.22 -7.84
CA PHE A 67 -23.53 -9.75 -8.94
C PHE A 67 -24.80 -8.92 -9.20
N GLU A 68 -25.36 -8.32 -8.15
CA GLU A 68 -26.46 -7.35 -8.20
C GLU A 68 -26.02 -5.96 -8.71
N GLY A 69 -24.72 -5.70 -8.81
CA GLY A 69 -24.17 -4.42 -9.28
C GLY A 69 -23.83 -3.44 -8.16
N GLN A 70 -23.90 -3.85 -6.89
CA GLN A 70 -23.54 -2.99 -5.76
C GLN A 70 -22.01 -2.86 -5.61
N LYS A 71 -21.56 -1.68 -5.14
CA LYS A 71 -20.15 -1.41 -4.88
C LYS A 71 -19.73 -1.92 -3.50
N VAL A 72 -18.73 -2.81 -3.46
CA VAL A 72 -18.15 -3.34 -2.21
C VAL A 72 -16.75 -2.76 -2.00
N SER A 73 -16.59 -1.92 -0.97
CA SER A 73 -15.33 -1.22 -0.67
C SER A 73 -14.27 -2.12 0.00
N ASP A 74 -14.65 -2.99 0.94
CA ASP A 74 -13.74 -3.89 1.67
C ASP A 74 -13.72 -5.30 1.07
N ARG A 75 -13.66 -5.41 -0.26
CA ARG A 75 -13.73 -6.69 -0.96
C ARG A 75 -12.55 -7.58 -0.63
N ILE A 76 -12.83 -8.85 -0.31
CA ILE A 76 -11.82 -9.89 -0.11
C ILE A 76 -11.47 -10.48 -1.48
N VAL A 77 -10.17 -10.52 -1.79
CA VAL A 77 -9.67 -10.97 -3.10
C VAL A 77 -9.15 -12.41 -3.06
N SER A 78 -8.73 -12.87 -1.89
CA SER A 78 -8.21 -14.22 -1.66
C SER A 78 -8.68 -14.72 -0.31
N ILE A 79 -9.09 -15.98 -0.24
CA ILE A 79 -9.47 -16.64 1.02
C ILE A 79 -8.24 -16.83 1.92
N ASP A 80 -7.11 -17.24 1.33
CA ASP A 80 -5.86 -17.45 2.07
C ASP A 80 -5.29 -16.11 2.57
N ARG A 81 -5.33 -15.07 1.72
CA ARG A 81 -4.90 -13.71 2.07
C ARG A 81 -6.08 -12.78 2.28
N HIS A 82 -6.96 -13.17 3.20
CA HIS A 82 -8.22 -12.47 3.50
C HIS A 82 -8.08 -11.05 4.04
N TYR A 83 -6.88 -10.58 4.34
CA TYR A 83 -6.58 -9.21 4.80
C TYR A 83 -6.19 -8.26 3.66
N VAL A 84 -5.87 -8.77 2.47
CA VAL A 84 -5.53 -7.95 1.30
C VAL A 84 -6.80 -7.35 0.72
N ARG A 85 -6.76 -6.06 0.38
CA ARG A 85 -7.85 -5.36 -0.29
C ARG A 85 -7.41 -4.85 -1.67
N PRO A 86 -8.35 -4.70 -2.62
CA PRO A 86 -8.10 -3.96 -3.84
C PRO A 86 -7.72 -2.51 -3.53
N ILE A 87 -6.64 -2.03 -4.12
CA ILE A 87 -6.21 -0.63 -4.02
C ILE A 87 -6.33 0.00 -5.39
N VAL A 88 -7.32 0.88 -5.56
CA VAL A 88 -7.52 1.60 -6.82
C VAL A 88 -6.38 2.60 -6.99
N ARG A 89 -5.64 2.48 -8.09
CA ARG A 89 -4.60 3.42 -8.51
C ARG A 89 -5.07 4.07 -9.81
N GLY A 90 -4.89 5.39 -9.94
CA GLY A 90 -5.21 6.14 -11.16
C GLY A 90 -4.25 5.88 -12.32
N LYS A 91 -3.73 4.65 -12.45
CA LYS A 91 -2.83 4.25 -13.53
C LYS A 91 -3.65 3.71 -14.69
N GLU A 92 -3.24 4.08 -15.90
CA GLU A 92 -3.94 3.74 -17.15
C GLU A 92 -3.95 2.23 -17.42
N VAL A 93 -2.81 1.55 -17.27
CA VAL A 93 -2.68 0.12 -17.61
C VAL A 93 -3.27 -0.80 -16.52
N LYS A 94 -3.04 -0.47 -15.24
CA LYS A 94 -3.49 -1.27 -14.09
C LYS A 94 -4.20 -0.39 -13.08
N SER A 95 -5.53 -0.33 -13.20
CA SER A 95 -6.38 0.49 -12.34
C SER A 95 -6.46 0.01 -10.90
N VAL A 96 -6.12 -1.26 -10.62
CA VAL A 96 -6.15 -1.84 -9.28
C VAL A 96 -4.88 -2.63 -9.01
N GLU A 97 -4.25 -2.34 -7.87
CA GLU A 97 -3.12 -3.08 -7.33
C GLU A 97 -3.53 -3.84 -6.07
N PHE A 98 -2.75 -4.87 -5.72
CA PHE A 98 -2.95 -5.69 -4.53
C PHE A 98 -1.66 -5.77 -3.73
N GLY A 99 -1.79 -5.81 -2.41
CA GLY A 99 -0.66 -5.97 -1.49
C GLY A 99 -0.61 -4.85 -0.45
N ALA A 100 0.51 -4.77 0.25
CA ALA A 100 0.74 -3.73 1.24
C ALA A 100 1.01 -2.39 0.55
N LYS A 101 0.31 -1.36 1.01
CA LYS A 101 0.60 0.02 0.73
C LYS A 101 1.51 0.55 1.83
N VAL A 102 2.68 1.05 1.43
CA VAL A 102 3.71 1.55 2.33
C VAL A 102 3.88 3.04 2.10
N ASN A 103 3.79 3.83 3.18
CA ASN A 103 4.25 5.21 3.20
C ASN A 103 5.68 5.23 3.74
N ASN A 104 6.60 5.72 2.94
CA ASN A 104 8.03 5.69 3.23
C ASN A 104 8.57 7.12 3.17
N ILE A 105 9.39 7.50 4.14
CA ILE A 105 10.09 8.79 4.18
C ILE A 105 11.57 8.55 3.92
N GLN A 106 12.23 9.48 3.24
CA GLN A 106 13.67 9.41 3.03
C GLN A 106 14.36 10.50 3.85
N ILE A 107 15.34 10.10 4.67
CA ILE A 107 16.16 11.01 5.46
C ILE A 107 17.60 10.77 5.09
N ASP A 108 18.24 11.80 4.52
CA ASP A 108 19.63 11.71 4.05
C ASP A 108 19.86 10.46 3.19
N GLY A 109 18.98 10.18 2.23
CA GLY A 109 19.09 8.98 1.37
C GLY A 109 18.65 7.65 2.01
N ILE A 110 18.46 7.57 3.33
CA ILE A 110 18.00 6.36 4.04
C ILE A 110 16.46 6.34 4.12
N SER A 111 15.86 5.19 3.82
CA SER A 111 14.40 5.00 3.82
C SER A 111 13.86 4.58 5.19
N PHE A 112 12.80 5.22 5.67
CA PHE A 112 12.10 4.86 6.91
C PHE A 112 10.61 4.65 6.66
N ILE A 113 10.12 3.50 7.11
CA ILE A 113 8.71 3.13 6.98
C ILE A 113 7.90 3.90 8.03
N GLU A 114 7.01 4.79 7.57
CA GLU A 114 6.13 5.56 8.44
C GLU A 114 4.82 4.81 8.70
N HIS A 115 4.24 4.20 7.66
CA HIS A 115 2.97 3.49 7.79
C HIS A 115 2.83 2.38 6.75
N VAL A 116 2.36 1.21 7.19
CA VAL A 116 2.08 0.06 6.32
C VAL A 116 0.64 -0.39 6.54
N SER A 117 -0.12 -0.51 5.46
CA SER A 117 -1.49 -1.04 5.52
C SER A 117 -1.83 -1.84 4.28
N PHE A 118 -2.63 -2.90 4.46
CA PHE A 118 -3.20 -3.70 3.36
C PHE A 118 -4.51 -3.11 2.84
N LYS A 119 -4.98 -2.02 3.46
CA LYS A 119 -6.12 -1.22 3.01
C LYS A 119 -5.62 0.03 2.29
N ALA A 120 -6.43 0.54 1.38
CA ALA A 120 -6.20 1.87 0.82
C ALA A 120 -6.27 2.93 1.93
N PHE A 121 -5.28 3.81 1.98
CA PHE A 121 -5.30 5.00 2.83
C PHE A 121 -4.90 6.22 2.02
N ASN A 122 -5.35 7.39 2.48
CA ASN A 122 -4.95 8.66 1.90
C ASN A 122 -3.54 9.02 2.39
N GLU A 123 -2.60 9.09 1.45
CA GLU A 123 -1.21 9.46 1.73
C GLU A 123 -1.12 10.94 2.15
N GLY A 124 -1.91 11.82 1.52
CA GLY A 124 -1.79 13.27 1.67
C GLY A 124 -2.01 13.81 3.09
N ILE A 125 -2.72 13.09 3.96
CA ILE A 125 -2.93 13.50 5.36
C ILE A 125 -1.74 13.18 6.27
N ARG A 126 -0.81 12.32 5.83
CA ARG A 126 0.27 11.79 6.69
C ARG A 126 1.51 12.66 6.73
N LEU A 127 1.58 13.77 5.99
CA LEU A 127 2.76 14.64 5.95
C LEU A 127 3.21 15.08 7.36
N LYS A 128 2.25 15.40 8.22
CA LYS A 128 2.52 15.84 9.60
C LYS A 128 3.16 14.71 10.42
N ASP A 129 2.67 13.49 10.24
CA ASP A 129 3.21 12.32 10.94
C ASP A 129 4.60 11.95 10.42
N CYS A 130 4.83 12.07 9.10
CA CYS A 130 6.16 11.96 8.50
C CYS A 130 7.16 12.96 9.10
N ILE A 131 6.76 14.24 9.23
CA ILE A 131 7.61 15.29 9.80
C ILE A 131 7.88 15.04 11.29
N ARG A 132 6.86 14.66 12.05
CA ARG A 132 7.02 14.28 13.48
C ARG A 132 7.95 13.09 13.64
N MET A 133 7.82 12.07 12.80
CA MET A 133 8.69 10.90 12.82
C MET A 133 10.13 11.28 12.52
N HIS A 134 10.38 12.11 11.51
CA HIS A 134 11.72 12.63 11.24
C HIS A 134 12.30 13.38 12.43
N GLN A 135 11.54 14.32 13.00
CA GLN A 135 12.00 15.12 14.15
C GLN A 135 12.29 14.24 15.37
N LYS A 136 11.48 13.22 15.61
CA LYS A 136 11.70 12.25 16.70
C LYS A 136 12.94 11.38 16.48
N LEU A 137 13.18 10.93 15.25
CA LEU A 137 14.31 10.05 14.92
C LEU A 137 15.64 10.80 14.91
N MET A 138 15.66 12.02 14.37
CA MET A 138 16.89 12.79 14.20
C MET A 138 17.14 13.80 15.32
N ASN A 139 16.15 14.05 16.17
CA ASN A 139 16.15 15.13 17.17
C ASN A 139 16.48 16.52 16.58
N VAL A 140 16.16 16.71 15.29
CA VAL A 140 16.46 17.94 14.53
C VAL A 140 15.18 18.47 13.90
N ARG A 141 15.01 19.80 13.96
CA ARG A 141 13.89 20.48 13.32
C ARG A 141 14.04 20.45 11.80
N VAL A 142 13.05 19.85 11.14
CA VAL A 142 12.90 19.87 9.67
C VAL A 142 12.80 21.31 9.15
N ARG A 143 13.67 21.67 8.20
CA ARG A 143 13.67 22.98 7.51
C ARG A 143 13.10 22.91 6.09
N CYS A 144 13.32 21.79 5.40
CA CYS A 144 12.90 21.60 4.01
C CYS A 144 12.22 20.24 3.84
N VAL A 145 11.16 20.19 3.02
CA VAL A 145 10.43 18.96 2.70
C VAL A 145 10.13 18.90 1.20
N ALA A 146 10.53 17.80 0.56
CA ALA A 146 10.10 17.44 -0.77
C ALA A 146 9.07 16.31 -0.69
N ALA A 147 7.91 16.48 -1.34
CA ALA A 147 6.84 15.47 -1.35
C ALA A 147 6.03 15.54 -2.64
N ASP A 148 5.28 14.46 -2.92
CA ASP A 148 4.38 14.36 -4.07
C ASP A 148 3.26 15.40 -4.03
N SER A 149 2.66 15.67 -5.19
CA SER A 149 1.54 16.62 -5.33
C SER A 149 0.33 16.26 -4.46
N ILE A 150 0.13 14.98 -4.14
CA ILE A 150 -0.95 14.49 -3.26
C ILE A 150 -0.84 15.09 -1.85
N TYR A 151 0.37 15.41 -1.40
CA TYR A 151 0.62 16.05 -0.11
C TYR A 151 0.38 17.57 -0.12
N ALA A 152 0.19 18.18 -1.29
CA ALA A 152 0.06 19.62 -1.47
C ALA A 152 -1.33 20.19 -1.11
N ASN A 153 -1.96 19.67 -0.05
CA ASN A 153 -3.25 20.14 0.44
C ASN A 153 -3.14 21.43 1.29
N ASN A 154 -4.25 22.15 1.47
CA ASN A 154 -4.26 23.43 2.18
C ASN A 154 -3.83 23.29 3.66
N ALA A 155 -4.21 22.20 4.32
CA ALA A 155 -3.86 21.95 5.72
C ALA A 155 -2.34 21.76 5.92
N ASN A 156 -1.69 21.03 5.00
CA ASN A 156 -0.26 20.80 5.00
C ASN A 156 0.51 22.07 4.65
N ARG A 157 0.01 22.88 3.71
CA ARG A 157 0.60 24.19 3.39
C ARG A 157 0.59 25.12 4.60
N LYS A 158 -0.58 25.28 5.25
CA LYS A 158 -0.70 26.08 6.48
C LYS A 158 0.24 25.57 7.57
N PHE A 159 0.34 24.25 7.74
CA PHE A 159 1.27 23.63 8.68
C PHE A 159 2.72 23.99 8.36
N CYS A 160 3.19 23.73 7.14
CA CYS A 160 4.57 24.03 6.76
C CYS A 160 4.90 25.52 6.89
N THR A 161 3.99 26.42 6.48
CA THR A 161 4.20 27.86 6.66
C THR A 161 4.28 28.26 8.14
N ARG A 162 3.41 27.72 9.00
CA ARG A 162 3.42 28.01 10.45
C ARG A 162 4.74 27.59 11.11
N TYR A 163 5.31 26.48 10.69
CA TYR A 163 6.57 25.96 11.23
C TYR A 163 7.82 26.41 10.45
N GLY A 164 7.69 27.32 9.48
CA GLY A 164 8.82 27.82 8.70
C GLY A 164 9.50 26.75 7.83
N ILE A 165 8.76 25.75 7.38
CA ILE A 165 9.26 24.63 6.57
C ILE A 165 9.11 24.99 5.08
N SER A 166 10.23 25.04 4.37
CA SER A 166 10.27 25.20 2.92
C SER A 166 9.82 23.93 2.22
N THR A 167 8.92 24.02 1.25
CA THR A 167 8.33 22.84 0.58
C THR A 167 8.50 22.87 -0.94
N SER A 168 8.52 21.70 -1.57
CA SER A 168 8.47 21.55 -3.04
C SER A 168 7.11 21.92 -3.67
N PHE A 169 6.10 22.29 -2.88
CA PHE A 169 4.76 22.54 -3.40
C PHE A 169 4.64 23.86 -4.16
N VAL A 170 3.94 23.84 -5.30
CA VAL A 170 3.59 25.06 -6.06
C VAL A 170 2.65 25.92 -5.22
N ARG A 171 2.96 27.19 -4.98
CA ARG A 171 2.12 28.11 -4.18
C ARG A 171 0.78 28.36 -4.88
N LYS A 172 -0.27 28.59 -4.09
CA LYS A 172 -1.57 29.08 -4.60
C LYS A 172 -1.62 30.61 -4.48
N GLY A 173 -2.14 31.27 -5.51
CA GLY A 173 -2.33 32.73 -5.53
C GLY A 173 -1.12 33.50 -6.10
N ARG A 174 -1.12 34.82 -5.87
CA ARG A 174 -0.17 35.78 -6.46
C ARG A 174 1.28 35.44 -6.09
N ALA A 175 2.17 35.60 -7.06
CA ALA A 175 3.61 35.42 -6.87
C ALA A 175 4.16 36.41 -5.84
N ALA A 176 5.01 35.92 -4.94
CA ALA A 176 5.72 36.78 -3.98
C ALA A 176 6.96 37.40 -4.65
N LYS A 177 7.52 38.47 -4.06
CA LYS A 177 8.77 39.09 -4.55
C LYS A 177 9.94 38.09 -4.59
N ASP A 178 9.99 37.14 -3.64
CA ASP A 178 11.05 36.12 -3.55
C ASP A 178 10.79 34.85 -4.41
N GLU A 179 9.87 34.89 -5.37
CA GLU A 179 9.47 33.68 -6.11
C GLU A 179 10.62 33.09 -6.94
N ALA A 180 11.58 33.90 -7.41
CA ALA A 180 12.74 33.42 -8.16
C ALA A 180 13.61 32.45 -7.34
N VAL A 181 14.02 32.85 -6.14
CA VAL A 181 14.82 32.01 -5.22
C VAL A 181 14.05 30.76 -4.80
N ARG A 182 12.75 30.92 -4.50
CA ARG A 182 11.89 29.79 -4.13
C ARG A 182 11.68 28.81 -5.28
N LYS A 183 11.65 29.28 -6.52
CA LYS A 183 11.52 28.43 -7.71
C LYS A 183 12.75 27.54 -7.87
N VAL A 184 13.96 28.09 -7.65
CA VAL A 184 15.21 27.31 -7.66
C VAL A 184 15.23 26.28 -6.52
N LEU A 185 14.86 26.68 -5.30
CA LEU A 185 14.76 25.72 -4.19
C LEU A 185 13.74 24.61 -4.48
N ARG A 186 12.60 24.97 -5.07
CA ARG A 186 11.55 24.02 -5.46
C ARG A 186 12.04 23.03 -6.52
N SER A 187 12.77 23.50 -7.53
CA SER A 187 13.32 22.62 -8.58
C SER A 187 14.34 21.66 -8.00
N GLU A 188 15.24 22.12 -7.13
CA GLU A 188 16.23 21.25 -6.47
C GLU A 188 15.55 20.19 -5.58
N LEU A 189 14.60 20.59 -4.74
CA LEU A 189 13.83 19.65 -3.92
C LEU A 189 13.05 18.63 -4.77
N SER A 190 12.51 19.06 -5.90
CA SER A 190 11.76 18.17 -6.81
C SER A 190 12.70 17.19 -7.52
N ARG A 191 13.90 17.63 -7.88
CA ARG A 191 14.96 16.81 -8.48
C ARG A 191 15.47 15.77 -7.49
N GLU A 192 15.81 16.17 -6.26
CA GLU A 192 16.22 15.24 -5.20
C GLU A 192 15.16 14.17 -4.93
N ARG A 193 13.88 14.56 -4.87
CA ARG A 193 12.77 13.59 -4.74
C ARG A 193 12.74 12.62 -5.93
N ALA A 194 12.75 13.13 -7.16
CA ALA A 194 12.69 12.28 -8.35
C ALA A 194 13.89 11.32 -8.44
N THR A 195 15.10 11.80 -8.21
CA THR A 195 16.31 11.00 -8.36
C THR A 195 16.51 10.03 -7.19
N ARG A 196 16.48 10.52 -5.94
CA ARG A 196 16.82 9.67 -4.78
C ARG A 196 15.65 8.83 -4.30
N LEU A 197 14.45 9.41 -4.21
CA LEU A 197 13.31 8.72 -3.63
C LEU A 197 12.72 7.72 -4.64
N GLU A 198 12.43 8.16 -5.87
CA GLU A 198 11.91 7.24 -6.90
C GLU A 198 12.97 6.20 -7.30
N GLY A 199 14.24 6.59 -7.38
CA GLY A 199 15.37 5.67 -7.58
C GLY A 199 15.44 4.59 -6.49
N SER A 200 15.35 4.98 -5.21
CA SER A 200 15.38 4.01 -4.10
C SER A 200 14.23 3.00 -4.16
N PHE A 201 13.02 3.42 -4.57
CA PHE A 201 11.89 2.52 -4.77
C PHE A 201 12.12 1.55 -5.92
N GLY A 202 12.75 2.00 -7.00
CA GLY A 202 13.16 1.15 -8.12
C GLY A 202 14.11 0.05 -7.65
N THR A 203 15.20 0.44 -6.98
CA THR A 203 16.21 -0.48 -6.46
C THR A 203 15.61 -1.47 -5.45
N GLN A 204 14.82 -0.99 -4.50
CA GLN A 204 14.11 -1.79 -3.50
C GLN A 204 13.23 -2.87 -4.16
N LYS A 205 12.49 -2.51 -5.21
CA LYS A 205 11.62 -3.45 -5.92
C LYS A 205 12.38 -4.48 -6.73
N GLN A 206 13.41 -4.05 -7.46
CA GLN A 206 14.16 -4.91 -8.38
C GLN A 206 15.17 -5.81 -7.66
N HIS A 207 15.98 -5.25 -6.75
CA HIS A 207 17.11 -5.96 -6.13
C HIS A 207 16.79 -6.55 -4.75
N TYR A 208 15.80 -6.03 -4.03
CA TYR A 208 15.49 -6.46 -2.66
C TYR A 208 14.16 -7.21 -2.54
N SER A 209 13.71 -7.85 -3.64
CA SER A 209 12.53 -8.71 -3.66
C SER A 209 11.22 -8.05 -3.19
N LEU A 210 11.09 -6.72 -3.33
CA LEU A 210 9.86 -5.99 -2.99
C LEU A 210 8.88 -5.87 -4.16
N SER A 211 9.29 -6.24 -5.38
CA SER A 211 8.39 -6.34 -6.54
C SER A 211 7.36 -7.46 -6.37
N LYS A 212 7.75 -8.59 -5.76
CA LYS A 212 6.88 -9.75 -5.50
C LYS A 212 7.14 -10.33 -4.11
N VAL A 213 6.28 -10.00 -3.16
CA VAL A 213 6.35 -10.53 -1.79
C VAL A 213 5.86 -11.99 -1.76
N LYS A 214 6.79 -12.92 -1.51
CA LYS A 214 6.52 -14.37 -1.49
C LYS A 214 5.93 -14.88 -0.17
N ALA A 215 5.93 -14.05 0.88
CA ALA A 215 5.36 -14.39 2.17
C ALA A 215 3.85 -14.67 2.09
N ARG A 216 3.35 -15.57 2.96
CA ARG A 216 1.96 -16.08 2.93
C ARG A 216 1.05 -15.50 4.01
N ASN A 217 1.61 -14.97 5.09
CA ASN A 217 0.85 -14.45 6.24
C ASN A 217 1.03 -12.94 6.35
N ARG A 218 0.05 -12.25 6.94
CA ARG A 218 0.11 -10.79 7.16
C ARG A 218 1.38 -10.36 7.88
N LYS A 219 1.73 -11.04 8.97
CA LYS A 219 2.92 -10.72 9.78
C LYS A 219 4.21 -10.95 8.99
N THR A 220 4.30 -12.05 8.25
CA THR A 220 5.49 -12.37 7.46
C THR A 220 5.63 -11.50 6.22
N GLU A 221 4.52 -11.05 5.62
CA GLU A 221 4.54 -10.06 4.55
C GLU A 221 5.05 -8.70 5.05
N ILE A 222 4.60 -8.25 6.22
CA ILE A 222 5.13 -7.03 6.84
C ILE A 222 6.64 -7.20 7.09
N LEU A 223 7.02 -8.30 7.75
CA LEU A 223 8.43 -8.58 8.05
C LEU A 223 9.31 -8.59 6.79
N TRP A 224 8.83 -9.20 5.70
CA TRP A 224 9.51 -9.22 4.41
C TRP A 224 9.75 -7.80 3.85
N ILE A 225 8.73 -6.94 3.95
CA ILE A 225 8.84 -5.54 3.52
C ILE A 225 9.87 -4.79 4.36
N PHE A 226 9.84 -4.99 5.68
CA PHE A 226 10.81 -4.42 6.60
C PHE A 226 12.23 -4.84 6.23
N PHE A 227 12.50 -6.14 6.07
CA PHE A 227 13.82 -6.63 5.68
C PHE A 227 14.27 -6.07 4.33
N GLY A 228 13.40 -6.07 3.30
CA GLY A 228 13.78 -5.55 1.99
C GLY A 228 14.22 -4.08 2.02
N ILE A 229 13.55 -3.24 2.83
CA ILE A 229 13.93 -1.83 2.98
C ILE A 229 15.19 -1.67 3.84
N HIS A 230 15.29 -2.40 4.96
CA HIS A 230 16.43 -2.27 5.87
C HIS A 230 17.73 -2.84 5.30
N THR A 231 17.68 -3.91 4.52
CA THR A 231 18.86 -4.42 3.81
C THR A 231 19.37 -3.41 2.78
N ALA A 232 18.46 -2.75 2.05
CA ALA A 232 18.84 -1.68 1.12
C ALA A 232 19.49 -0.49 1.86
N ASN A 233 18.93 -0.13 3.02
CA ASN A 233 19.52 0.92 3.86
C ASN A 233 20.90 0.54 4.40
N ALA A 234 21.09 -0.72 4.84
CA ALA A 234 22.37 -1.18 5.38
C ALA A 234 23.51 -1.02 4.37
N ILE A 235 23.26 -1.34 3.10
CA ILE A 235 24.25 -1.15 2.03
C ILE A 235 24.57 0.34 1.83
N LEU A 236 23.56 1.20 1.81
CA LEU A 236 23.77 2.65 1.73
C LEU A 236 24.55 3.21 2.93
N MET A 237 24.35 2.64 4.12
CA MET A 237 25.08 3.04 5.32
C MET A 237 26.55 2.64 5.27
N ILE A 238 26.90 1.48 4.70
CA ILE A 238 28.29 1.05 4.53
C ILE A 238 29.07 2.06 3.70
N ASP A 239 28.54 2.47 2.55
CA ASP A 239 29.20 3.45 1.68
C ASP A 239 29.37 4.81 2.37
N LYS A 240 28.37 5.22 3.15
CA LYS A 240 28.45 6.45 3.95
C LYS A 240 29.53 6.38 5.02
N ILE A 241 29.64 5.27 5.75
CA ILE A 241 30.66 5.08 6.78
C ILE A 241 32.05 5.12 6.15
N LYS A 242 32.25 4.40 5.03
CA LYS A 242 33.52 4.41 4.28
C LYS A 242 33.89 5.82 3.81
N ASN A 243 32.94 6.56 3.24
CA ASN A 243 33.18 7.92 2.79
C ASN A 243 33.46 8.89 3.95
N ARG A 244 32.86 8.67 5.12
CA ARG A 244 33.15 9.45 6.32
C ARG A 244 34.57 9.17 6.84
N GLN A 245 35.00 7.91 6.85
CA GLN A 245 36.36 7.53 7.22
C GLN A 245 37.39 8.14 6.26
N LYS A 246 37.15 8.08 4.94
CA LYS A 246 38.03 8.71 3.93
C LYS A 246 38.14 10.23 4.03
N LYS A 247 37.13 10.91 4.59
CA LYS A 247 37.17 12.37 4.82
C LYS A 247 37.85 12.75 6.14
N ALA A 248 38.01 11.79 7.04
CA ALA A 248 38.64 12.00 8.35
C ALA A 248 40.11 11.59 8.35
N ALA A 249 40.53 10.76 7.38
CA ALA A 249 41.92 10.52 7.02
C ALA A 249 42.41 11.60 6.04
#